data_AF-A0A516SCT6-F1
#
_entry.id   AF-A0A516SCT6-F1
#
_cell.length_a   1.000
_cell.length_b   1.000
_cell.length_c   1.000
_cell.angle_alpha   90.00
_cell.angle_beta   90.00
_cell.angle_gamma   90.00
#
_symmetry.space_group_name_H-M   'P 1'
#
loop_
_entity.id
_entity.type
_entity.pdbx_description
1 polymer ?
#
loop_
_entity_poly.entity_id
_entity_poly.type
_entity_poly.pdbx_seq_one_letter_code
_entity_poly.pdbx_strand_id
1 'polypeptide(L)'
;MPSLHDFSGKLLGFISRSFLDGDKQLTVETPLMELNILDSVSVFDIVDFISTEYRIRIPLEEIHPANFHSVVRLEELIFRLADGESGK
;
A
#
# COMPACT_ATOMS: atom_id res chain seq x y z
N MET A 1 18.59 -1.57 -2.50
CA MET A 1 17.23 -1.55 -3.08
C MET A 1 16.31 -2.13 -2.02
N PRO A 2 15.24 -1.44 -1.60
CA PRO A 2 14.27 -2.05 -0.70
C PRO A 2 13.64 -3.26 -1.42
N SER A 3 13.70 -4.43 -0.79
CA SER A 3 13.05 -5.63 -1.32
C SER A 3 11.55 -5.49 -1.16
N LEU A 4 10.75 -5.88 -2.17
CA LEU A 4 9.27 -5.86 -2.13
C LEU A 4 8.73 -6.46 -0.82
N HIS A 5 9.32 -7.57 -0.38
CA HIS A 5 8.92 -8.29 0.83
C HIS A 5 8.96 -7.45 2.13
N ASP A 6 9.83 -6.44 2.21
CA ASP A 6 9.92 -5.56 3.38
C ASP A 6 8.77 -4.54 3.40
N PHE A 7 8.39 -4.05 2.21
CA PHE A 7 7.29 -3.11 2.04
C PHE A 7 5.95 -3.73 2.45
N SER A 8 5.61 -4.85 1.84
CA SER A 8 4.37 -5.56 2.13
C SER A 8 4.31 -5.97 3.60
N GLY A 9 5.41 -6.46 4.16
CA GLY A 9 5.51 -6.80 5.59
C GLY A 9 5.20 -5.61 6.51
N LYS A 10 5.77 -4.42 6.23
CA LYS A 10 5.49 -3.20 7.01
C LYS A 10 4.02 -2.78 6.88
N LEU A 11 3.47 -2.79 5.67
CA LEU A 11 2.09 -2.38 5.43
C LEU A 11 1.10 -3.33 6.12
N LEU A 12 1.29 -4.64 5.95
CA LEU A 12 0.48 -5.68 6.60
C LEU A 12 0.58 -5.61 8.12
N GLY A 13 1.78 -5.34 8.65
CA GLY A 13 2.00 -5.14 10.08
C GLY A 13 1.27 -3.91 10.62
N PHE A 14 1.36 -2.77 9.92
CA PHE A 14 0.65 -1.55 10.27
C PHE A 14 -0.87 -1.78 10.25
N ILE A 15 -1.38 -2.42 9.20
CA ILE A 15 -2.80 -2.68 9.05
C ILE A 15 -3.30 -3.67 10.10
N SER A 16 -2.59 -4.77 10.32
CA SER A 16 -2.94 -5.75 11.35
C SER A 16 -2.96 -5.10 12.73
N ARG A 17 -1.99 -4.22 13.04
CA ARG A 17 -1.94 -3.48 14.31
C ARG A 17 -3.04 -2.43 14.46
N SER A 18 -3.31 -1.64 13.41
CA SER A 18 -4.28 -0.54 13.46
C SER A 18 -5.73 -1.01 13.35
N PHE A 19 -5.99 -2.12 12.65
CA PHE A 19 -7.35 -2.54 12.30
C PHE A 19 -7.75 -3.92 12.83
N LEU A 20 -6.80 -4.82 13.13
CA LEU A 20 -7.10 -6.19 13.59
C LEU A 20 -6.49 -6.53 14.95
N ASP A 21 -6.01 -5.53 15.69
CA ASP A 21 -5.35 -5.68 17.00
C ASP A 21 -4.13 -6.65 17.00
N GLY A 22 -3.63 -7.01 15.81
CA GLY A 22 -2.53 -7.97 15.63
C GLY A 22 -2.94 -9.45 15.53
N ASP A 23 -4.25 -9.76 15.51
CA ASP A 23 -4.73 -11.16 15.64
C ASP A 23 -4.83 -11.92 14.30
N LYS A 24 -4.84 -11.21 13.16
CA LYS A 24 -4.89 -11.84 11.83
C LYS A 24 -3.56 -11.75 11.09
N GLN A 25 -3.15 -12.90 10.57
CA GLN A 25 -2.09 -13.03 9.59
C GLN A 25 -2.65 -12.59 8.22
N LEU A 26 -2.44 -11.33 7.87
CA LEU A 26 -2.74 -10.81 6.55
C LEU A 26 -1.60 -11.17 5.59
N THR A 27 -1.94 -11.56 4.36
CA THR A 27 -1.00 -11.77 3.25
C THR A 27 -1.16 -10.69 2.18
N VAL A 28 -0.17 -10.56 1.30
CA VAL A 28 -0.18 -9.56 0.22
C VAL A 28 -1.35 -9.71 -0.76
N GLU A 29 -1.83 -10.95 -0.92
CA GLU A 29 -2.99 -11.32 -1.73
C GLU A 29 -4.31 -11.06 -1.00
N THR A 30 -4.27 -10.76 0.31
CA THR A 30 -5.48 -10.51 1.08
C THR A 30 -6.15 -9.21 0.60
N PRO A 31 -7.44 -9.25 0.22
CA PRO A 31 -8.16 -8.06 -0.22
C PRO A 31 -8.56 -7.23 1.01
N LEU A 32 -7.80 -6.17 1.27
CA LEU A 32 -7.97 -5.29 2.42
C LEU A 32 -9.24 -4.44 2.30
N MET A 33 -9.58 -4.04 1.08
CA MET A 33 -10.82 -3.31 0.77
C MET A 33 -12.06 -4.20 0.95
N GLU A 34 -12.04 -5.46 0.48
CA GLU A 34 -13.21 -6.36 0.62
C GLU A 34 -13.48 -6.74 2.07
N LEU A 35 -12.41 -6.84 2.87
CA LEU A 35 -12.53 -7.06 4.31
C LEU A 35 -12.94 -5.80 5.08
N ASN A 36 -13.17 -4.68 4.37
CA ASN A 36 -13.49 -3.38 4.92
C ASN A 36 -12.44 -2.89 5.94
N ILE A 37 -11.19 -3.31 5.72
CA ILE A 37 -10.04 -2.94 6.55
C ILE A 37 -9.46 -1.61 6.06
N LEU A 38 -9.37 -1.42 4.74
CA LEU A 38 -9.02 -0.15 4.14
C LEU A 38 -10.28 0.51 3.59
N ASP A 39 -10.47 1.78 3.97
CA ASP A 39 -11.53 2.63 3.46
C ASP A 39 -10.94 3.73 2.57
N SER A 40 -11.79 4.46 1.84
CA SER A 40 -11.32 5.52 0.92
C SER A 40 -10.49 6.61 1.62
N VAL A 41 -10.69 6.80 2.92
CA VAL A 41 -9.92 7.73 3.76
C VAL A 41 -8.57 7.13 4.16
N SER A 42 -8.54 5.84 4.53
CA SER A 42 -7.33 5.14 4.94
C SER A 42 -6.31 4.99 3.81
N VAL A 43 -6.78 4.99 2.55
CA VAL A 43 -5.92 5.02 1.37
C VAL A 43 -4.99 6.23 1.37
N PHE A 44 -5.46 7.41 1.78
CA PHE A 44 -4.62 8.61 1.87
C PHE A 44 -3.54 8.46 2.94
N ASP A 45 -3.87 7.85 4.07
CA ASP A 45 -2.93 7.59 5.17
C ASP A 45 -1.81 6.64 4.72
N ILE A 46 -2.18 5.59 3.98
CA ILE A 46 -1.23 4.67 3.35
C ILE A 46 -0.33 5.40 2.36
N VAL A 47 -0.90 6.21 1.46
CA VAL A 47 -0.13 7.01 0.48
C VAL A 47 0.83 7.96 1.16
N ASP A 48 0.40 8.65 2.23
CA ASP A 48 1.23 9.58 2.98
C ASP A 48 2.39 8.85 3.68
N PHE A 49 2.10 7.69 4.31
CA PHE A 49 3.10 6.81 4.89
C PHE A 49 4.14 6.38 3.85
N ILE A 50 3.71 5.98 2.65
CA ILE A 50 4.59 5.56 1.56
C ILE A 50 5.44 6.74 1.08
N SER A 51 4.82 7.89 0.84
CA SER A 51 5.50 9.09 0.38
C SER A 51 6.54 9.56 1.41
N THR A 52 6.27 9.37 2.70
CA THR A 52 7.20 9.73 3.78
C THR A 52 8.33 8.72 3.94
N GLU A 53 8.01 7.42 3.99
CA GLU A 53 9.00 6.35 4.20
C GLU A 53 9.87 6.09 2.97
N TYR A 54 9.28 6.09 1.78
CA TYR A 54 9.94 5.71 0.53
C TYR A 54 10.30 6.90 -0.36
N ARG A 55 9.85 8.12 -0.03
CA ARG A 55 10.01 9.33 -0.87
C ARG A 55 9.44 9.19 -2.28
N ILE A 56 8.43 8.33 -2.45
CA ILE A 56 7.76 8.10 -3.73
C ILE A 56 6.48 8.92 -3.76
N ARG A 57 6.35 9.81 -4.74
CA ARG A 57 5.12 10.58 -4.95
C ARG A 57 4.15 9.76 -5.78
N ILE A 58 3.03 9.37 -5.18
CA ILE A 58 1.91 8.77 -5.88
C ILE A 58 0.98 9.91 -6.34
N PRO A 59 0.77 10.09 -7.65
CA PRO A 59 -0.14 11.13 -8.14
C PRO A 59 -1.59 10.76 -7.79
N LEU A 60 -2.40 11.77 -7.46
CA LEU A 60 -3.80 11.61 -7.01
C LEU A 60 -4.67 10.80 -7.98
N GLU A 61 -4.36 10.88 -9.27
CA GLU A 61 -4.98 10.14 -10.36
C GLU A 61 -4.71 8.62 -10.30
N GLU A 62 -3.63 8.19 -9.66
CA GLU A 62 -3.33 6.77 -9.40
C GLU A 62 -3.88 6.30 -8.04
N ILE A 63 -4.32 7.24 -7.18
CA ILE A 63 -4.93 6.98 -5.86
C ILE A 63 -6.39 6.54 -6.04
N HIS A 64 -6.57 5.33 -6.54
CA HIS A 64 -7.88 4.72 -6.73
C HIS A 64 -8.07 3.51 -5.82
N PRO A 65 -9.23 3.33 -5.16
CA PRO A 65 -9.47 2.18 -4.29
C PRO A 65 -9.26 0.83 -4.99
N ALA A 66 -9.44 0.76 -6.31
CA ALA A 66 -9.15 -0.41 -7.13
C ALA A 66 -7.64 -0.77 -7.20
N ASN A 67 -6.75 0.22 -7.13
CA ASN A 67 -5.29 0.02 -7.04
C ASN A 67 -4.83 -0.28 -5.61
N PHE A 68 -5.64 0.08 -4.61
CA PHE A 68 -5.36 -0.10 -3.18
C PHE A 68 -6.16 -1.27 -2.57
N HIS A 69 -6.73 -2.10 -3.44
CA HIS A 69 -7.55 -3.24 -3.07
C HIS A 69 -6.77 -4.34 -2.32
N SER A 70 -5.52 -4.54 -2.73
CA SER A 70 -4.60 -5.54 -2.20
C SER A 70 -3.19 -4.96 -2.16
N VAL A 71 -2.36 -5.46 -1.24
CA VAL A 71 -0.97 -4.99 -1.09
C VAL A 71 -0.17 -5.24 -2.38
N VAL A 72 -0.43 -6.35 -3.07
CA VAL A 72 0.19 -6.64 -4.39
C VAL A 72 -0.02 -5.51 -5.40
N ARG A 73 -1.24 -4.98 -5.54
CA ARG A 73 -1.53 -3.93 -6.54
C ARG A 73 -0.85 -2.62 -6.19
N LEU A 74 -0.80 -2.31 -4.91
CA LEU A 74 -0.12 -1.15 -4.38
C LEU A 74 1.40 -1.26 -4.58
N GLU A 75 1.95 -2.44 -4.34
CA GLU A 75 3.35 -2.75 -4.63
C GLU A 75 3.69 -2.60 -6.12
N GLU A 76 2.86 -3.14 -7.01
CA GLU A 76 3.02 -2.98 -8.45
C GLU A 76 2.98 -1.51 -8.88
N LEU A 77 2.07 -0.72 -8.30
CA LEU A 77 1.96 0.71 -8.55
C LEU A 77 3.24 1.44 -8.17
N ILE A 78 3.72 1.22 -6.94
CA ILE A 78 4.93 1.83 -6.43
C ILE A 78 6.16 1.39 -7.23
N PHE A 79 6.26 0.10 -7.56
CA PHE A 79 7.37 -0.41 -8.35
C PHE A 79 7.41 0.26 -9.72
N ARG A 80 6.23 0.43 -10.37
CA ARG A 80 6.11 1.19 -11.62
C ARG A 80 6.49 2.66 -11.46
N LEU A 81 6.14 3.31 -10.35
CA LEU A 81 6.51 4.71 -10.10
C LEU A 81 8.01 4.86 -9.78
N ALA A 82 8.61 3.91 -9.07
CA ALA A 82 10.02 3.90 -8.70
C ALA A 82 10.95 3.54 -9.88
N ASP A 83 10.54 2.60 -10.73
CA ASP A 83 11.24 2.22 -11.95
C ASP A 83 10.98 3.22 -13.09
N GLY A 84 9.79 3.82 -13.10
CA GLY A 84 9.26 4.69 -14.15
C GLY A 84 9.44 6.19 -13.94
N GLU A 85 10.41 6.66 -13.14
CA GLU A 85 10.90 8.06 -13.13
C GLU A 85 11.60 8.39 -14.48
N SER A 86 10.88 8.21 -15.59
CA SER A 86 11.24 8.55 -16.97
C SER A 86 9.94 8.59 -17.80
N GLY A 87 9.05 9.51 -17.44
CA GLY A 87 7.72 9.61 -18.01
C GLY A 87 7.21 11.02 -18.28
N LYS A 88 8.13 11.95 -18.60
CA LYS A 88 7.94 13.35 -19.08
C LYS A 88 7.67 14.45 -18.07
#